data_AF-A0A2T9JXD0-F1
#
_entry.id   AF-A0A2T9JXD0-F1
#
_cell.length_a   1.000
_cell.length_b   1.000
_cell.length_c   1.000
_cell.angle_alpha   90.00
_cell.angle_beta   90.00
_cell.angle_gamma   90.00
#
_symmetry.space_group_name_H-M   'P 1'
#
loop_
_entity.id
_entity.type
_entity.pdbx_description
1 polymer ?
#
loop_
_entity_poly.entity_id
_entity_poly.type
_entity_poly.pdbx_seq_one_letter_code
_entity_poly.pdbx_strand_id
1 'polypeptide(L)'
;MAASIFTALLSATLLWVRLQPTGPFARAAALILPLPQVQGALADEALAGQPPDFGKALSATRSELDLAPMHVEALLRLAYLEAPTASAPLTPAANAALIEAFRLAPADAKFASWRLNFILERWDSAAPAVRAYALGEMDVLWREAAFRRTMRKRLLSVANPAGQMALSLHIQGLDRRVSAAGQDR
;
A
#
# COMPACT_ATOMS: atom_id res chain seq x y z
N MET A 1 -54.01 -29.80 -20.60
CA MET A 1 -53.79 -28.61 -21.44
C MET A 1 -53.60 -27.41 -20.54
N ALA A 2 -52.68 -26.53 -20.93
CA ALA A 2 -52.37 -25.20 -20.39
C ALA A 2 -51.55 -25.14 -19.08
N ALA A 3 -50.33 -24.62 -19.24
CA ALA A 3 -49.64 -23.65 -18.36
C ALA A 3 -48.19 -24.02 -18.02
N SER A 4 -47.36 -24.12 -19.06
CA SER A 4 -45.90 -23.97 -18.96
C SER A 4 -45.47 -23.16 -20.18
N ILE A 5 -44.39 -22.40 -20.07
CA ILE A 5 -43.84 -21.46 -21.07
C ILE A 5 -44.36 -20.01 -20.89
N PHE A 6 -43.97 -19.31 -19.82
CA PHE A 6 -43.83 -17.84 -19.86
C PHE A 6 -43.02 -17.26 -18.67
N THR A 7 -41.92 -17.93 -18.27
CA THR A 7 -41.10 -17.47 -17.13
C THR A 7 -39.61 -17.74 -17.33
N ALA A 8 -39.07 -17.48 -18.52
CA ALA A 8 -37.66 -17.78 -18.82
C ALA A 8 -36.91 -16.68 -19.60
N LEU A 9 -37.46 -15.47 -19.74
CA LEU A 9 -36.88 -14.45 -20.63
C LEU A 9 -36.65 -13.07 -20.00
N LEU A 10 -36.69 -12.95 -18.68
CA LEU A 10 -36.38 -11.69 -17.96
C LEU A 10 -35.24 -11.79 -16.93
N SER A 11 -34.67 -12.98 -16.73
CA SER A 11 -33.64 -13.22 -15.71
C SER A 11 -32.20 -13.27 -16.26
N ALA A 12 -31.98 -12.87 -17.51
CA ALA A 12 -30.66 -12.95 -18.15
C ALA A 12 -29.97 -11.59 -18.34
N THR A 13 -30.66 -10.47 -18.13
CA THR A 13 -30.09 -9.12 -18.37
C THR A 13 -29.64 -8.39 -17.10
N LEU A 14 -29.98 -8.88 -15.89
CA LEU A 14 -29.54 -8.25 -14.64
C LEU A 14 -28.21 -8.80 -14.08
N LEU A 15 -27.63 -9.84 -14.68
CA LEU A 15 -26.39 -10.44 -14.18
C LEU A 15 -25.10 -9.82 -14.75
N TRP A 16 -25.19 -8.84 -15.67
CA TRP A 16 -23.98 -8.21 -16.24
C TRP A 16 -23.59 -6.87 -15.62
N VAL A 17 -24.47 -6.27 -14.81
CA VAL A 17 -24.21 -4.94 -14.22
C VAL A 17 -23.39 -5.02 -12.92
N ARG A 18 -23.10 -6.21 -12.38
CA ARG A 18 -22.33 -6.36 -11.12
C ARG A 18 -20.84 -6.70 -11.26
N LEU A 19 -20.30 -6.69 -12.47
CA LEU A 19 -18.86 -6.84 -12.73
C LEU A 19 -18.21 -5.53 -13.20
N GLN A 20 -18.73 -4.39 -12.76
CA GLN A 20 -17.89 -3.19 -12.76
C GLN A 20 -16.91 -3.32 -11.60
N PRO A 21 -15.58 -3.45 -11.86
CA PRO A 21 -14.60 -3.39 -10.80
C PRO A 21 -14.78 -2.03 -10.11
N THR A 22 -15.24 -2.02 -8.86
CA THR A 22 -15.31 -0.80 -8.04
C THR A 22 -14.02 -0.61 -7.26
N GLY A 23 -12.89 -1.04 -7.83
CA GLY A 23 -11.57 -0.79 -7.30
C GLY A 23 -11.11 0.62 -7.68
N PRO A 24 -10.19 1.23 -6.91
CA PRO A 24 -9.63 2.56 -7.22
C PRO A 24 -8.87 2.64 -8.56
N PHE A 25 -8.79 1.52 -9.30
CA PHE A 25 -8.07 1.37 -10.57
C PHE A 25 -9.00 1.09 -11.77
N ALA A 26 -10.32 1.22 -11.61
CA ALA A 26 -11.27 0.91 -12.68
C ALA A 26 -11.50 2.07 -13.66
N ARG A 27 -10.78 1.98 -14.78
CA ARG A 27 -10.98 2.58 -16.12
C ARG A 27 -11.47 4.04 -16.20
N ALA A 28 -10.56 4.91 -16.66
CA ALA A 28 -10.89 6.06 -17.49
C ALA A 28 -10.35 5.84 -18.91
N ALA A 29 -11.12 6.33 -19.90
CA ALA A 29 -10.82 6.31 -21.32
C ALA A 29 -9.47 6.97 -21.65
N ALA A 30 -8.92 6.61 -22.81
CA ALA A 30 -7.67 7.13 -23.36
C ALA A 30 -7.69 8.66 -23.58
N LEU A 31 -7.56 9.42 -22.50
CA LEU A 31 -6.96 10.74 -22.51
C LEU A 31 -5.48 10.57 -22.85
N ILE A 32 -4.85 11.59 -23.44
CA ILE A 32 -3.40 11.68 -23.60
C ILE A 32 -2.79 11.67 -22.20
N LEU A 33 -2.56 10.48 -21.65
CA LEU A 33 -1.90 10.31 -20.38
C LEU A 33 -0.42 10.64 -20.59
N PRO A 34 0.21 11.36 -19.64
CA PRO A 34 1.65 11.55 -19.73
C PRO A 34 2.33 10.18 -19.65
N LEU A 35 3.48 10.05 -20.34
CA LEU A 35 4.17 8.77 -20.50
C LEU A 35 4.47 8.03 -19.17
N PRO A 36 4.85 8.70 -18.07
CA PRO A 36 5.01 8.03 -16.78
C PRO A 36 3.74 7.31 -16.30
N GLN A 37 2.57 7.93 -16.46
CA GLN A 37 1.29 7.35 -16.01
C GLN A 37 0.91 6.12 -16.84
N VAL A 38 1.28 6.10 -18.12
CA VAL A 38 1.14 4.90 -18.96
C VAL A 38 1.99 3.77 -18.41
N GLN A 39 3.24 4.03 -18.02
CA GLN A 39 4.12 3.02 -17.43
C GLN A 39 3.60 2.53 -16.07
N GLY A 40 3.07 3.43 -15.23
CA GLY A 40 2.42 3.05 -13.98
C GLY A 40 1.21 2.14 -14.19
N ALA A 41 0.35 2.49 -15.15
CA ALA A 41 -0.82 1.66 -15.49
C ALA A 41 -0.41 0.27 -16.00
N LEU A 42 0.64 0.16 -16.81
CA LEU A 42 1.18 -1.13 -17.27
C LEU A 42 1.74 -1.96 -16.10
N ALA A 43 2.40 -1.32 -15.13
CA ALA A 43 2.91 -2.00 -13.94
C ALA A 43 1.76 -2.55 -13.08
N ASP A 44 0.70 -1.76 -12.89
CA ASP A 44 -0.47 -2.17 -12.12
C ASP A 44 -1.28 -3.26 -12.84
N GLU A 45 -1.40 -3.20 -14.18
CA GLU A 45 -2.01 -4.25 -14.99
C GLU A 45 -1.24 -5.58 -14.88
N ALA A 46 0.09 -5.52 -14.94
CA ALA A 46 0.93 -6.71 -14.77
C ALA A 46 0.78 -7.35 -13.37
N LEU A 47 0.62 -6.53 -12.32
CA LEU A 47 0.37 -7.01 -10.96
C LEU A 47 -1.06 -7.55 -10.76
N ALA A 48 -2.04 -7.02 -11.48
CA ALA A 48 -3.43 -7.45 -11.41
C ALA A 48 -3.71 -8.78 -12.16
N GLY A 49 -2.78 -9.23 -13.00
CA GLY A 49 -2.88 -10.49 -13.73
C GLY A 49 -2.97 -11.73 -12.83
N GLN A 50 -3.48 -12.84 -13.38
CA GLN A 50 -3.54 -14.15 -12.71
C GLN A 50 -2.86 -15.22 -13.59
N PRO A 51 -1.63 -15.66 -13.27
CA PRO A 51 -0.78 -15.18 -12.16
C PRO A 51 -0.21 -13.77 -12.39
N PRO A 52 0.19 -13.03 -11.33
CA PRO A 52 0.87 -11.74 -11.46
C PRO A 52 2.21 -11.87 -12.21
N ASP A 53 2.49 -10.92 -13.11
CA ASP A 53 3.73 -10.86 -13.89
C ASP A 53 4.70 -9.83 -13.27
N PHE A 54 5.42 -10.27 -12.23
CA PHE A 54 6.37 -9.41 -11.50
C PHE A 54 7.49 -8.85 -12.39
N GLY A 55 7.90 -9.58 -13.43
CA GLY A 55 8.95 -9.15 -14.35
C GLY A 55 8.51 -7.95 -15.18
N LYS A 56 7.31 -8.03 -15.77
CA LYS A 56 6.72 -6.88 -16.49
C LYS A 56 6.45 -5.71 -15.57
N ALA A 57 5.91 -5.96 -14.39
CA ALA A 57 5.65 -4.91 -13.40
C ALA A 57 6.93 -4.16 -13.03
N LEU A 58 8.05 -4.89 -12.81
CA LEU A 58 9.35 -4.30 -12.50
C LEU A 58 9.90 -3.47 -13.66
N SER A 59 9.83 -4.00 -14.89
CA SER A 59 10.31 -3.28 -16.07
C SER A 59 9.53 -1.99 -16.31
N ALA A 60 8.19 -2.03 -16.18
CA ALA A 60 7.33 -0.87 -16.35
C ALA A 60 7.58 0.16 -15.22
N THR A 61 7.71 -0.29 -13.98
CA THR A 61 8.03 0.59 -12.83
C THR A 61 9.37 1.30 -13.00
N ARG A 62 10.40 0.61 -13.49
CA ARG A 62 11.70 1.23 -13.79
C ARG A 62 11.58 2.27 -14.90
N SER A 63 10.84 1.94 -15.96
CA SER A 63 10.58 2.88 -17.06
C SER A 63 9.81 4.12 -16.59
N GLU A 64 8.86 3.96 -15.66
CA GLU A 64 8.16 5.07 -15.01
C GLU A 64 9.14 5.97 -14.24
N LEU A 65 10.05 5.38 -13.44
CA LEU A 65 11.05 6.12 -12.68
C LEU A 65 12.12 6.78 -13.55
N ASP A 66 12.47 6.19 -14.70
CA ASP A 66 13.37 6.84 -15.67
C ASP A 66 12.75 8.13 -16.24
N LEU A 67 11.43 8.14 -16.42
CA LEU A 67 10.68 9.32 -16.91
C LEU A 67 10.32 10.29 -15.78
N ALA A 68 10.07 9.80 -14.58
CA ALA A 68 9.66 10.57 -13.41
C ALA A 68 10.35 10.06 -12.12
N PRO A 69 11.63 10.42 -11.88
CA PRO A 69 12.43 9.86 -10.79
C PRO A 69 11.89 10.13 -9.38
N MET A 70 11.06 11.17 -9.24
CA MET A 70 10.47 11.59 -7.97
C MET A 70 9.03 11.05 -7.77
N HIS A 71 8.59 10.10 -8.59
CA HIS A 71 7.23 9.56 -8.46
C HIS A 71 7.13 8.59 -7.26
N VAL A 72 6.56 9.07 -6.16
CA VAL A 72 6.48 8.35 -4.88
C VAL A 72 5.83 6.98 -5.02
N GLU A 73 4.72 6.90 -5.75
CA GLU A 73 3.99 5.64 -5.93
C GLU A 73 4.84 4.58 -6.67
N ALA A 74 5.61 5.01 -7.68
CA ALA A 74 6.53 4.13 -8.40
C ALA A 74 7.70 3.66 -7.53
N LEU A 75 8.24 4.53 -6.66
CA LEU A 75 9.29 4.14 -5.68
C LEU A 75 8.77 3.10 -4.68
N LEU A 76 7.55 3.27 -4.18
CA LEU A 76 6.92 2.30 -3.29
C LEU A 76 6.63 0.97 -4.02
N ARG A 77 6.16 1.04 -5.27
CA ARG A 77 5.97 -0.14 -6.12
C ARG A 77 7.29 -0.87 -6.37
N LEU A 78 8.39 -0.15 -6.63
CA LEU A 78 9.73 -0.72 -6.78
C LEU A 78 10.15 -1.46 -5.51
N ALA A 79 9.99 -0.84 -4.33
CA ALA A 79 10.31 -1.49 -3.06
C ALA A 79 9.53 -2.78 -2.84
N TYR A 80 8.25 -2.82 -3.23
CA TYR A 80 7.43 -4.02 -3.18
C TYR A 80 7.91 -5.12 -4.14
N LEU A 81 8.20 -4.76 -5.40
CA LEU A 81 8.63 -5.70 -6.43
C LEU A 81 9.99 -6.33 -6.13
N GLU A 82 10.86 -5.63 -5.42
CA GLU A 82 12.15 -6.13 -4.94
C GLU A 82 12.03 -7.07 -3.72
N ALA A 83 10.85 -7.13 -3.07
CA ALA A 83 10.55 -8.04 -1.96
C ALA A 83 9.11 -8.60 -2.04
N PRO A 84 8.80 -9.41 -3.08
CA PRO A 84 7.43 -9.70 -3.50
C PRO A 84 6.64 -10.56 -2.51
N THR A 85 7.32 -11.35 -1.67
CA THR A 85 6.68 -12.13 -0.60
C THR A 85 6.83 -11.43 0.74
N ALA A 86 5.85 -11.61 1.63
CA ALA A 86 5.88 -11.03 2.98
C ALA A 86 7.14 -11.40 3.77
N SER A 87 7.67 -12.60 3.54
CA SER A 87 8.86 -13.11 4.23
C SER A 87 10.18 -12.74 3.54
N ALA A 88 10.15 -12.16 2.33
CA ALA A 88 11.38 -11.78 1.63
C ALA A 88 12.04 -10.58 2.32
N PRO A 89 13.36 -10.65 2.60
CA PRO A 89 14.08 -9.52 3.17
C PRO A 89 14.13 -8.34 2.18
N LEU A 90 14.17 -7.12 2.71
CA LEU A 90 14.36 -5.92 1.90
C LEU A 90 15.78 -5.91 1.30
N THR A 91 15.85 -5.83 -0.03
CA THR A 91 17.11 -5.63 -0.75
C THR A 91 17.66 -4.22 -0.49
N PRO A 92 18.95 -3.95 -0.79
CA PRO A 92 19.47 -2.59 -0.77
C PRO A 92 18.68 -1.63 -1.66
N ALA A 93 18.23 -2.09 -2.83
CA ALA A 93 17.41 -1.30 -3.75
C ALA A 93 16.04 -0.96 -3.15
N ALA A 94 15.39 -1.94 -2.51
CA ALA A 94 14.11 -1.71 -1.81
C ALA A 94 14.26 -0.68 -0.68
N ASN A 95 15.32 -0.79 0.13
CA ASN A 95 15.61 0.18 1.18
C ASN A 95 15.88 1.59 0.63
N ALA A 96 16.65 1.71 -0.45
CA ALA A 96 16.91 3.01 -1.09
C ALA A 96 15.62 3.64 -1.62
N ALA A 97 14.76 2.86 -2.29
CA ALA A 97 13.49 3.33 -2.80
C ALA A 97 12.53 3.79 -1.66
N LEU A 98 12.49 3.06 -0.54
CA LEU A 98 11.70 3.45 0.63
C LEU A 98 12.21 4.76 1.25
N ILE A 99 13.53 4.91 1.41
CA ILE A 99 14.15 6.14 1.93
C ILE A 99 13.77 7.33 1.06
N GLU A 100 13.89 7.18 -0.25
CA GLU A 100 13.57 8.26 -1.19
C GLU A 100 12.06 8.59 -1.17
N ALA A 101 11.19 7.58 -1.10
CA ALA A 101 9.75 7.79 -0.97
C ALA A 101 9.37 8.53 0.33
N PHE A 102 10.05 8.25 1.45
CA PHE A 102 9.86 9.00 2.70
C PHE A 102 10.35 10.45 2.59
N ARG A 103 11.47 10.67 1.90
CA ARG A 103 12.03 12.01 1.68
C ARG A 103 11.10 12.88 0.85
N LEU A 104 10.48 12.31 -0.19
CA LEU A 104 9.61 13.02 -1.12
C LEU A 104 8.19 13.24 -0.58
N ALA A 105 7.66 12.29 0.19
CA ALA A 105 6.33 12.36 0.79
C ALA A 105 6.37 11.97 2.28
N PRO A 106 6.89 12.86 3.15
CA PRO A 106 6.96 12.60 4.58
C PRO A 106 5.55 12.62 5.20
N ALA A 107 5.24 11.59 5.99
CA ALA A 107 3.96 11.45 6.70
C ALA A 107 2.70 11.56 5.81
N ASP A 108 2.79 11.11 4.56
CA ASP A 108 1.66 11.10 3.62
C ASP A 108 0.63 10.03 4.02
N ALA A 109 -0.53 10.49 4.50
CA ALA A 109 -1.64 9.65 4.92
C ALA A 109 -2.15 8.71 3.82
N LYS A 110 -2.00 9.07 2.53
CA LYS A 110 -2.38 8.19 1.39
C LYS A 110 -1.60 6.88 1.43
N PHE A 111 -0.30 6.94 1.75
CA PHE A 111 0.60 5.79 1.67
C PHE A 111 0.98 5.21 3.04
N ALA A 112 0.78 5.95 4.13
CA ALA A 112 1.24 5.57 5.47
C ALA A 112 0.82 4.15 5.89
N SER A 113 -0.47 3.80 5.75
CA SER A 113 -0.96 2.48 6.15
C SER A 113 -0.28 1.33 5.39
N TRP A 114 0.03 1.54 4.11
CA TRP A 114 0.73 0.57 3.28
C TRP A 114 2.22 0.51 3.65
N ARG A 115 2.90 1.68 3.73
CA ARG A 115 4.33 1.77 4.07
C ARG A 115 4.64 1.12 5.40
N LEU A 116 3.90 1.51 6.44
CA LEU A 116 4.10 1.00 7.80
C LEU A 116 3.89 -0.51 7.84
N ASN A 117 2.83 -1.02 7.21
CA ASN A 117 2.61 -2.47 7.15
C ASN A 117 3.75 -3.19 6.43
N PHE A 118 4.13 -2.70 5.25
CA PHE A 118 5.18 -3.30 4.44
C PHE A 118 6.52 -3.39 5.20
N ILE A 119 6.88 -2.31 5.91
CA ILE A 119 8.11 -2.21 6.70
C ILE A 119 8.04 -3.05 7.97
N LEU A 120 6.91 -3.05 8.68
CA LEU A 120 6.74 -3.84 9.90
C LEU A 120 6.84 -5.34 9.62
N GLU A 121 6.29 -5.82 8.51
CA GLU A 121 6.43 -7.22 8.10
C GLU A 121 7.87 -7.62 7.74
N ARG A 122 8.74 -6.64 7.50
CA ARG A 122 10.15 -6.85 7.09
C ARG A 122 11.13 -6.18 8.04
N TRP A 123 10.71 -5.96 9.28
CA TRP A 123 11.40 -5.09 10.23
C TRP A 123 12.87 -5.45 10.39
N ASP A 124 13.20 -6.74 10.52
CA ASP A 124 14.57 -7.24 10.71
C ASP A 124 15.52 -6.90 9.55
N SER A 125 14.98 -6.82 8.33
CA SER A 125 15.73 -6.48 7.12
C SER A 125 15.68 -5.00 6.74
N ALA A 126 14.80 -4.22 7.38
CA ALA A 126 14.71 -2.79 7.15
C ALA A 126 15.97 -2.07 7.65
N ALA A 127 16.53 -1.22 6.79
CA ALA A 127 17.66 -0.38 7.16
C ALA A 127 17.29 0.52 8.36
N PRO A 128 18.26 0.89 9.23
CA PRO A 128 17.98 1.75 10.39
C PRO A 128 17.25 3.05 10.04
N ALA A 129 17.60 3.68 8.91
CA ALA A 129 16.93 4.87 8.42
C ALA A 129 15.45 4.63 8.09
N VAL A 130 15.12 3.51 7.41
CA VAL A 130 13.73 3.14 7.09
C VAL A 130 12.91 2.91 8.37
N ARG A 131 13.49 2.23 9.37
CA ARG A 131 12.85 2.05 10.68
C ARG A 131 12.57 3.38 11.36
N ALA A 132 13.55 4.30 11.35
CA ALA A 132 13.38 5.63 11.92
C ALA A 132 12.29 6.44 11.21
N TYR A 133 12.24 6.41 9.88
CA TYR A 133 11.19 7.07 9.11
C TYR A 133 9.79 6.49 9.39
N ALA A 134 9.67 5.16 9.50
CA ALA A 134 8.40 4.51 9.83
C ALA A 134 7.89 4.95 11.22
N LEU A 135 8.75 4.98 12.24
CA LEU A 135 8.36 5.45 13.56
C LEU A 135 8.05 6.95 13.58
N GLY A 136 8.82 7.77 12.85
CA GLY A 136 8.53 9.20 12.71
C GLY A 136 7.20 9.48 12.01
N GLU A 137 6.85 8.71 10.98
CA GLU A 137 5.54 8.79 10.33
C GLU A 137 4.41 8.45 11.32
N MET A 138 4.60 7.42 12.15
CA MET A 138 3.66 7.10 13.21
C MET A 138 3.51 8.23 14.23
N ASP A 139 4.61 8.84 14.67
CA ASP A 139 4.59 9.97 15.61
C ASP A 139 3.73 11.13 15.11
N VAL A 140 3.88 11.49 13.84
CA VAL A 140 3.14 12.58 13.19
C VAL A 140 1.64 12.25 13.11
N LEU A 141 1.31 11.06 12.61
CA LEU A 141 -0.07 10.65 12.34
C LEU A 141 -0.82 10.18 13.60
N TRP A 142 -0.14 9.96 14.74
CA TRP A 142 -0.77 9.45 15.96
C TRP A 142 -1.86 10.38 16.52
N ARG A 143 -1.84 11.66 16.18
CA ARG A 143 -2.88 12.63 16.60
C ARG A 143 -4.25 12.30 16.00
N GLU A 144 -4.27 11.61 14.86
CA GLU A 144 -5.49 11.24 14.17
C GLU A 144 -6.13 9.98 14.78
N ALA A 145 -7.36 10.12 15.30
CA ALA A 145 -8.07 9.01 15.95
C ALA A 145 -8.31 7.81 15.01
N ALA A 146 -8.55 8.08 13.71
CA ALA A 146 -8.70 7.04 12.71
C ALA A 146 -7.41 6.22 12.56
N PHE A 147 -6.27 6.91 12.41
CA PHE A 147 -4.96 6.28 12.31
C PHE A 147 -4.61 5.43 13.54
N ARG A 148 -4.82 5.95 14.75
CA ARG A 148 -4.60 5.17 16.00
C ARG A 148 -5.39 3.85 16.01
N ARG A 149 -6.67 3.90 15.62
CA ARG A 149 -7.51 2.69 15.55
C ARG A 149 -6.97 1.70 14.53
N THR A 150 -6.53 2.17 13.37
CA THR A 150 -5.91 1.34 12.33
C THR A 150 -4.64 0.66 12.83
N MET A 151 -3.71 1.40 13.44
CA MET A 151 -2.45 0.84 13.92
C MET A 151 -2.63 -0.14 15.08
N ARG A 152 -3.59 0.09 15.99
CA ARG A 152 -3.92 -0.89 17.04
C ARG A 152 -4.48 -2.19 16.49
N LYS A 153 -5.34 -2.13 15.47
CA LYS A 153 -5.80 -3.33 14.78
C LYS A 153 -4.64 -4.06 14.09
N ARG A 154 -3.73 -3.28 13.48
CA ARG A 154 -2.55 -3.81 12.78
C ARG A 154 -1.60 -4.56 13.72
N LEU A 155 -1.45 -4.12 14.97
CA LEU A 155 -0.60 -4.79 15.96
C LEU A 155 -0.90 -6.31 16.09
N LEU A 156 -2.16 -6.70 15.90
CA LEU A 156 -2.58 -8.10 15.98
C LEU A 156 -2.33 -8.88 14.68
N SER A 157 -2.03 -8.21 13.57
CA SER A 157 -1.88 -8.82 12.26
C SER A 157 -0.47 -8.81 11.70
N VAL A 158 0.49 -8.12 12.33
CA VAL A 158 1.89 -8.14 11.89
C VAL A 158 2.48 -9.52 12.15
N ALA A 159 2.90 -10.22 11.11
CA ALA A 159 3.45 -11.57 11.21
C ALA A 159 4.92 -11.59 11.67
N ASN A 160 5.70 -10.56 11.33
CA ASN A 160 7.08 -10.43 11.79
C ASN A 160 7.13 -10.10 13.31
N PRO A 161 7.74 -10.96 14.16
CA PRO A 161 7.76 -10.73 15.61
C PRO A 161 8.50 -9.46 16.03
N ALA A 162 9.60 -9.11 15.35
CA ALA A 162 10.36 -7.90 15.65
C ALA A 162 9.57 -6.64 15.28
N GLY A 163 8.86 -6.65 14.16
CA GLY A 163 7.94 -5.60 13.74
C GLY A 163 6.77 -5.45 14.71
N GLN A 164 6.16 -6.56 15.14
CA GLN A 164 5.09 -6.54 16.13
C GLN A 164 5.57 -5.93 17.46
N MET A 165 6.74 -6.34 17.94
CA MET A 165 7.34 -5.81 19.17
C MET A 165 7.64 -4.32 19.04
N ALA A 166 8.28 -3.89 17.94
CA ALA A 166 8.57 -2.49 17.66
C ALA A 166 7.29 -1.64 17.64
N LEU A 167 6.24 -2.11 16.97
CA LEU A 167 4.94 -1.46 16.93
C LEU A 167 4.31 -1.34 18.32
N SER A 168 4.32 -2.43 19.10
CA SER A 168 3.75 -2.46 20.46
C SER A 168 4.41 -1.41 21.37
N LEU A 169 5.75 -1.41 21.42
CA LEU A 169 6.50 -0.48 22.26
C LEU A 169 6.27 0.98 21.86
N HIS A 170 6.23 1.25 20.55
CA HIS A 170 6.05 2.60 20.06
C HIS A 170 4.63 3.13 20.34
N ILE A 171 3.58 2.31 20.16
CA ILE A 171 2.21 2.64 20.54
C ILE A 171 2.10 2.96 22.04
N GLN A 172 2.71 2.14 22.91
CA GLN A 172 2.71 2.39 24.35
C GLN A 172 3.43 3.71 24.71
N GLY A 173 4.53 4.04 24.02
CA GLY A 173 5.22 5.32 24.18
C GLY A 173 4.37 6.51 23.73
N LEU A 174 3.64 6.36 22.63
CA LEU A 174 2.74 7.38 22.10
C LEU A 174 1.53 7.63 23.00
N ASP A 175 0.88 6.56 23.50
CA ASP A 175 -0.27 6.68 24.39
C ASP A 175 0.08 7.37 25.70
N ARG A 176 1.26 7.09 26.27
CA ARG A 176 1.76 7.80 27.46
C ARG A 176 1.92 9.30 27.21
N ARG A 177 2.48 9.70 26.06
CA ARG A 177 2.64 11.11 25.67
C ARG A 177 1.30 11.83 25.55
N VAL A 178 0.30 11.17 24.96
CA VAL A 178 -1.05 11.74 24.82
C VAL A 178 -1.74 11.89 26.18
N SER A 179 -1.65 10.88 27.06
CA SER A 179 -2.24 10.95 28.40
C SER A 179 -1.62 12.05 29.26
N ALA A 180 -0.30 12.22 29.22
CA ALA A 180 0.39 13.29 29.95
C ALA A 180 -0.08 14.68 29.47
N ALA A 181 -0.14 14.90 28.15
CA ALA A 181 -0.60 16.18 27.59
C ALA A 181 -2.08 16.51 27.89
N GLY A 182 -2.89 15.53 28.28
CA GLY A 182 -4.28 15.73 28.69
C GLY A 182 -4.45 16.13 30.16
N GLN A 183 -3.43 15.93 31.00
CA GLN A 183 -3.47 16.28 32.44
C GLN A 183 -3.11 17.74 32.71
N ASP A 184 -2.44 18.40 31.77
CA ASP A 184 -2.01 19.80 31.86
C ASP A 184 -3.08 20.81 31.37
N ARG A 185 -4.32 20.37 31.16
CA ARG A 185 -5.46 21.20 30.69
C ARG A 185 -6.57 21.24 31.72
#